data_AF-A0A3Q0ITU4-F1
#
_entry.id   AF-A0A3Q0ITU4-F1
#
_cell.length_a   1.000
_cell.length_b   1.000
_cell.length_c   1.000
_cell.angle_alpha   90.00
_cell.angle_beta   90.00
_cell.angle_gamma   90.00
#
_symmetry.space_group_name_H-M   'P 1'
#
loop_
_entity.id
_entity.type
_entity.pdbx_description
1 polymer ?
#
loop_
_entity_poly.entity_id
_entity_poly.type
_entity_poly.pdbx_seq_one_letter_code
_entity_poly.pdbx_strand_id
1 'polypeptide(L)'
;MSVNISVEAPVENIIQEISYDGQEIYQLPLSMSENLAKLAQKIDFSKSDSDDLNADITEIDKTEDEVKDTSGLWPWDSIKTKLRNAMTEVCVLTDVLTIAKQKQYLILDPVPQELPEPKPMAQIYARKKVKSQHCLFTDGSITQC
;
A
#
# COMPACT_ATOMS: atom_id res chain seq x y z
N MET A 1 -29.87 2.93 20.92
CA MET A 1 -28.62 3.71 20.95
C MET A 1 -27.52 2.77 21.40
N SER A 2 -26.58 2.43 20.53
CA SER A 2 -25.42 1.61 20.85
C SER A 2 -24.18 2.51 20.84
N VAL A 3 -23.47 2.58 21.96
CA VAL A 3 -22.23 3.33 22.10
C VAL A 3 -21.07 2.38 21.79
N ASN A 4 -20.20 2.77 20.86
CA ASN A 4 -18.98 2.02 20.56
C ASN A 4 -17.97 2.28 21.68
N ILE A 5 -17.68 1.24 22.47
CA ILE A 5 -16.65 1.27 23.50
C ILE A 5 -15.47 0.47 22.96
N SER A 6 -14.35 1.14 22.72
CA SER A 6 -13.09 0.49 22.42
C SER A 6 -12.39 0.16 23.73
N VAL A 7 -12.08 -1.11 23.96
CA VAL A 7 -11.29 -1.56 25.11
C VAL A 7 -9.87 -1.80 24.61
N GLU A 8 -8.91 -1.01 25.10
CA GLU A 8 -7.49 -1.21 24.86
C GLU A 8 -6.98 -2.33 25.76
N ALA A 9 -6.29 -3.32 25.16
CA ALA A 9 -5.69 -4.41 25.92
C ALA A 9 -4.51 -3.88 26.74
N PRO A 10 -4.32 -4.33 28.00
CA PRO A 10 -3.18 -3.92 28.80
C PRO A 10 -1.88 -4.33 28.10
N VAL A 11 -0.96 -3.38 27.95
CA VAL A 11 0.36 -3.58 27.33
C VAL A 11 1.10 -4.67 28.11
N GLU A 12 1.35 -5.80 27.46
CA GLU A 12 2.12 -6.90 28.04
C GLU A 12 3.59 -6.46 28.18
N ASN A 13 4.17 -6.66 29.37
CA ASN A 13 5.57 -6.31 29.61
C ASN A 13 6.49 -7.25 28.84
N ILE A 14 7.45 -6.68 28.10
CA ILE A 14 8.45 -7.45 27.34
C ILE A 14 9.56 -7.90 28.31
N ILE A 15 10.01 -9.14 28.18
CA ILE A 15 11.12 -9.69 28.98
C ILE A 15 12.43 -9.08 28.46
N GLN A 16 13.19 -8.42 29.35
CA GLN A 16 14.49 -7.84 29.02
C GLN A 16 15.59 -8.90 29.05
N GLU A 17 15.57 -9.75 30.07
CA GLU A 17 16.58 -10.80 30.26
C GLU A 17 16.02 -11.93 31.13
N ILE A 18 16.52 -13.16 30.90
CA ILE A 18 16.26 -14.33 31.75
C ILE A 18 17.59 -14.74 32.38
N SER A 19 17.67 -14.65 33.70
CA SER A 19 18.85 -15.06 34.47
C SER A 19 19.02 -16.59 34.46
N TYR A 20 20.23 -17.08 34.72
CA TYR A 20 20.55 -18.52 34.65
C TYR A 20 19.79 -19.38 35.68
N ASP A 21 19.24 -18.76 36.72
CA ASP A 21 18.36 -19.33 37.73
C ASP A 21 16.87 -19.33 37.32
N GLY A 22 16.55 -18.84 36.11
CA GLY A 22 15.20 -18.72 35.59
C GLY A 22 14.46 -17.47 36.04
N GLN A 23 15.13 -16.50 36.70
CA GLN A 23 14.50 -15.25 37.08
C GLN A 23 14.33 -14.34 35.86
N GLU A 24 13.07 -13.99 35.55
CA GLU A 24 12.70 -13.04 34.49
C GLU A 24 12.86 -11.60 34.99
N ILE A 25 13.64 -10.80 34.28
CA ILE A 25 13.74 -9.35 34.47
C ILE A 25 12.89 -8.69 33.39
N TYR A 26 11.82 -8.03 33.81
CA TYR A 26 10.88 -7.35 32.91
C TYR A 26 11.35 -5.93 32.59
N GLN A 27 11.23 -5.55 31.33
CA GLN A 27 11.42 -4.16 30.93
C GLN A 27 10.19 -3.34 31.36
N LEU A 28 10.42 -2.17 31.98
CA LEU A 28 9.32 -1.24 32.23
C LEU A 28 8.85 -0.64 30.90
N PRO A 29 7.54 -0.45 30.71
CA PRO A 29 7.02 0.28 29.56
C PRO A 29 7.64 1.68 29.52
N LEU A 30 8.11 2.08 28.35
CA LEU A 30 8.67 3.41 28.15
C LEU A 30 7.64 4.49 28.52
N SER A 31 8.08 5.49 29.27
CA SER A 31 7.27 6.69 29.50
C SER A 31 7.04 7.44 28.18
N MET A 32 5.93 8.17 28.09
CA MET A 32 5.64 9.05 26.94
C MET A 32 6.79 10.02 26.64
N SER A 33 7.48 10.51 27.68
CA SER A 33 8.65 11.39 27.54
C SER A 33 9.86 10.68 26.93
N GLU A 34 10.06 9.40 27.26
CA GLU A 34 11.17 8.59 26.74
C GLU A 34 10.92 8.18 25.29
N ASN A 35 9.67 7.83 24.97
CA ASN A 35 9.26 7.56 23.59
C ASN A 35 9.47 8.80 22.71
N LEU A 36 9.04 9.98 23.18
CA LEU A 36 9.27 11.24 22.47
C LEU A 36 10.76 11.54 22.30
N ALA A 37 11.58 11.31 23.33
CA ALA A 37 13.03 11.51 23.24
C ALA A 37 13.68 10.60 22.19
N LYS A 38 13.27 9.33 22.10
CA LYS A 38 13.73 8.40 21.06
C LYS A 38 13.34 8.89 19.66
N LEU A 39 12.11 9.36 19.49
CA LEU A 39 11.64 9.89 18.19
C LEU A 39 12.40 11.16 17.79
N ALA A 40 12.64 12.08 18.74
CA ALA A 40 13.38 13.30 18.49
C ALA A 40 14.83 13.03 18.02
N GLN A 41 15.46 11.97 18.52
CA GLN A 41 16.79 11.54 18.11
C GLN A 41 16.84 10.99 16.67
N LYS A 42 15.71 10.55 16.12
CA LYS A 42 15.61 10.07 14.73
C LYS A 42 15.41 11.19 13.70
N ILE A 43 15.20 12.44 14.15
CA ILE A 43 14.99 13.58 13.25
C ILE A 43 16.33 13.96 12.61
N ASP A 44 16.47 13.67 11.31
CA ASP A 44 17.61 14.08 10.50
C ASP A 44 17.31 15.43 9.80
N PHE A 45 17.78 16.52 10.41
CA PHE A 45 17.61 17.87 9.87
C PHE A 45 18.40 18.15 8.57
N SER A 46 19.23 17.21 8.11
CA SER A 46 19.93 17.34 6.83
C SER A 46 19.06 16.97 5.63
N LYS A 47 17.95 16.25 5.86
CA LYS A 47 16.94 15.93 4.83
C LYS A 47 15.90 17.05 4.80
N SER A 48 15.96 17.92 3.79
CA SER A 48 14.93 18.94 3.58
C SER A 48 13.62 18.29 3.13
N ASP A 49 12.49 18.74 3.71
CA ASP A 49 11.10 18.25 3.58
C ASP A 49 10.47 18.24 2.17
N SER A 50 11.25 18.09 1.09
CA SER A 50 10.70 18.06 -0.27
C SER A 50 10.11 16.71 -0.67
N ASP A 51 10.51 15.59 -0.04
CA ASP A 51 10.13 14.25 -0.52
C ASP A 51 9.33 13.36 0.46
N ASP A 52 9.21 13.68 1.76
CA ASP A 52 8.83 12.68 2.78
C ASP A 52 7.57 12.94 3.64
N LEU A 53 6.67 13.88 3.26
CA LEU A 53 5.42 14.10 4.02
C LEU A 53 4.39 12.93 3.97
N ASN A 54 4.73 11.80 3.35
CA ASN A 54 3.84 10.63 3.23
C ASN A 54 4.32 9.35 3.93
N ALA A 55 5.53 9.34 4.53
CA ALA A 55 6.12 8.11 5.08
C ALA A 55 5.86 7.91 6.59
N ASP A 56 5.69 8.98 7.36
CA ASP A 56 6.12 8.95 8.77
C ASP A 56 5.08 8.53 9.83
N ILE A 57 3.98 7.87 9.45
CA ILE A 57 3.03 7.27 10.43
C ILE A 57 3.14 5.74 10.48
N THR A 58 3.87 5.10 9.56
CA THR A 58 3.80 3.62 9.40
C THR A 58 5.04 2.85 9.85
N GLU A 59 6.10 3.52 10.31
CA GLU A 59 7.41 2.88 10.57
C GLU A 59 7.81 2.78 12.07
N ILE A 60 6.87 2.59 12.99
CA ILE A 60 7.23 2.49 14.43
C ILE A 60 7.48 1.05 14.92
N ASP A 61 7.26 0.00 14.11
CA ASP A 61 7.44 -1.39 14.59
C ASP A 61 8.50 -2.23 13.89
N LYS A 62 9.50 -1.63 13.24
CA LYS A 62 10.65 -2.39 12.72
C LYS A 62 11.91 -1.56 12.79
N THR A 63 12.81 -1.87 13.73
CA THR A 63 14.22 -2.15 13.43
C THR A 63 15.00 -2.45 14.70
N GLU A 64 15.36 -3.72 14.87
CA GLU A 64 16.75 -4.08 15.19
C GLU A 64 17.27 -4.84 13.96
N ASP A 65 18.20 -4.21 13.25
CA ASP A 65 19.41 -4.80 12.64
C ASP A 65 19.90 -3.92 11.48
N GLU A 66 21.10 -3.38 11.66
CA GLU A 66 21.94 -2.77 10.63
C GLU A 66 22.17 -3.75 9.47
N VAL A 67 21.70 -3.46 8.26
CA VAL A 67 22.45 -3.73 7.01
C VAL A 67 21.90 -2.82 5.90
N LYS A 68 22.78 -1.95 5.38
CA LYS A 68 22.82 -1.32 4.04
C LYS A 68 21.51 -0.86 3.39
N ASP A 69 21.56 0.38 2.93
CA ASP A 69 21.01 0.87 1.67
C ASP A 69 20.61 -0.23 0.68
N THR A 70 19.36 -0.65 0.78
CA THR A 70 18.56 -0.97 -0.38
C THR A 70 17.36 -0.07 -0.28
N SER A 71 17.24 0.83 -1.25
CA SER A 71 16.03 1.51 -1.64
C SER A 71 14.97 0.48 -2.05
N GLY A 72 14.51 -0.31 -1.08
CA GLY A 72 13.49 -1.31 -1.21
C GLY A 72 12.15 -0.63 -1.07
N LEU A 73 11.67 -0.01 -2.16
CA LEU A 73 10.24 0.21 -2.37
C LEU A 73 9.51 -1.03 -1.86
N TRP A 74 8.65 -0.86 -0.86
CA TRP A 74 7.93 -1.95 -0.23
C TRP A 74 7.30 -2.79 -1.34
N PRO A 75 7.32 -4.14 -1.31
CA PRO A 75 6.88 -4.95 -2.46
C PRO A 75 5.46 -4.61 -2.97
N TRP A 76 4.64 -4.03 -2.09
CA TRP A 76 3.28 -3.57 -2.38
C TRP A 76 3.15 -2.11 -2.82
N ASP A 77 4.20 -1.29 -2.79
CA ASP A 77 4.13 0.14 -3.16
C ASP A 77 3.75 0.35 -4.62
N SER A 78 4.24 -0.53 -5.51
CA SER A 78 3.82 -0.51 -6.92
C SER A 78 2.32 -0.82 -7.05
N ILE A 79 1.79 -1.73 -6.25
CA ILE A 79 0.36 -2.10 -6.24
C ILE A 79 -0.47 -0.94 -5.67
N LYS A 80 -0.06 -0.38 -4.53
CA LYS A 80 -0.69 0.76 -3.86
C LYS A 80 -0.77 1.97 -4.79
N THR A 81 0.33 2.29 -5.47
CA THR A 81 0.39 3.40 -6.44
C THR A 81 -0.54 3.15 -7.62
N LYS A 82 -0.51 1.95 -8.22
CA LYS A 82 -1.42 1.59 -9.32
C LYS A 82 -2.89 1.65 -8.92
N LEU A 83 -3.22 1.16 -7.72
CA LEU A 83 -4.59 1.17 -7.21
C LEU A 83 -5.07 2.61 -6.97
N ARG A 84 -4.23 3.46 -6.39
CA ARG A 84 -4.54 4.88 -6.19
C ARG A 84 -4.74 5.61 -7.52
N ASN A 85 -3.88 5.37 -8.50
CA ASN A 85 -4.02 5.97 -9.83
C ASN A 85 -5.33 5.52 -10.49
N ALA A 86 -5.62 4.22 -10.49
CA ALA A 86 -6.86 3.68 -11.05
C ALA A 86 -8.11 4.23 -10.34
N MET A 87 -8.08 4.34 -9.02
CA MET A 87 -9.18 4.92 -8.24
C MET A 87 -9.41 6.39 -8.62
N THR A 88 -8.35 7.18 -8.75
CA THR A 88 -8.44 8.57 -9.20
C THR A 88 -9.03 8.67 -10.60
N GLU A 89 -8.59 7.85 -11.55
CA GLU A 89 -9.13 7.82 -12.91
C GLU A 89 -10.63 7.50 -12.93
N VAL A 90 -11.07 6.53 -12.12
CA VAL A 90 -12.48 6.14 -12.01
C VAL A 90 -13.33 7.25 -11.37
N CYS A 91 -12.82 7.90 -10.32
CA CYS A 91 -13.50 9.03 -9.69
C CYS A 91 -13.69 10.18 -10.70
N VAL A 92 -12.64 10.58 -11.39
CA VAL A 92 -12.70 11.65 -12.40
C VAL A 92 -13.66 11.28 -13.54
N LEU A 93 -13.61 10.05 -14.03
CA LEU A 93 -14.56 9.58 -15.06
C LEU A 93 -16.01 9.68 -14.58
N THR A 94 -16.26 9.30 -13.32
CA THR A 94 -17.60 9.36 -12.71
C THR A 94 -18.10 10.79 -12.62
N ASP A 95 -17.24 11.72 -12.22
CA ASP A 95 -17.57 13.15 -12.15
C ASP A 95 -17.89 13.71 -13.54
N VAL A 96 -17.06 13.39 -14.54
CA VAL A 96 -17.29 13.80 -15.94
C VAL A 96 -18.60 13.23 -16.48
N LEU A 97 -18.89 11.95 -16.24
CA LEU A 97 -20.15 11.33 -16.67
C LEU A 97 -21.37 11.95 -15.99
N THR A 98 -21.24 12.30 -14.71
CA THR A 98 -22.30 12.96 -13.95
C THR A 98 -22.59 14.35 -14.52
N ILE A 99 -21.55 15.11 -14.85
CA ILE A 99 -21.67 16.44 -15.49
C ILE A 99 -22.24 16.30 -16.91
N ALA A 100 -21.74 15.35 -17.71
CA ALA A 100 -22.20 15.09 -19.07
C ALA A 100 -23.69 14.73 -19.12
N LYS A 101 -24.17 13.98 -18.12
CA LYS A 101 -25.59 13.61 -18.00
C LYS A 101 -26.50 14.81 -17.79
N GLN A 102 -26.06 15.82 -17.03
CA GLN A 102 -26.86 17.01 -16.73
C GLN A 102 -26.99 17.94 -17.94
N LYS A 103 -26.09 17.88 -18.93
CA LYS A 103 -26.04 18.72 -20.15
C LYS A 103 -25.98 20.23 -19.93
N GLN A 104 -25.86 20.69 -18.68
CA GLN A 104 -25.82 22.11 -18.31
C GLN A 104 -24.42 22.70 -18.41
N TYR A 105 -23.39 21.88 -18.17
CA TYR A 105 -22.00 22.34 -18.04
C TYR A 105 -21.05 21.69 -19.05
N LEU A 106 -21.51 20.65 -19.77
CA LEU A 106 -20.73 19.97 -20.82
C LEU A 106 -21.66 19.59 -21.98
N ILE A 107 -21.29 20.02 -23.19
CA ILE A 107 -21.97 19.66 -24.44
C ILE A 107 -21.04 18.70 -25.19
N LEU A 108 -21.51 17.49 -25.45
CA LEU A 108 -20.81 16.51 -26.28
C LEU A 108 -21.29 16.64 -27.71
N ASP A 109 -20.40 17.04 -28.61
CA ASP A 109 -20.69 17.13 -30.04
C ASP A 109 -20.61 15.73 -30.69
N PRO A 110 -21.64 15.26 -31.40
CA PRO A 110 -21.58 13.97 -32.08
C PRO A 110 -20.54 13.98 -33.20
N VAL A 111 -19.47 13.23 -33.03
CA VAL A 111 -18.45 12.99 -34.06
C VAL A 111 -18.74 11.66 -34.77
N PRO A 112 -18.67 11.60 -36.12
CA PRO A 112 -18.74 10.35 -36.85
C PRO A 112 -17.65 9.39 -36.37
N GLN A 113 -18.03 8.25 -35.79
CA GLN A 113 -17.08 7.19 -35.44
C GLN A 113 -16.81 6.35 -36.69
N GLU A 114 -15.58 6.36 -37.18
CA GLU A 114 -15.13 5.31 -38.09
C GLU A 114 -15.26 3.97 -37.38
N LEU A 115 -15.92 3.00 -38.02
CA LEU A 115 -16.11 1.67 -37.46
C LEU A 115 -14.71 1.09 -37.17
N PRO A 116 -14.36 0.81 -35.90
CA PRO A 116 -13.03 0.29 -35.60
C PRO A 116 -12.85 -1.02 -36.35
N GLU A 117 -11.85 -1.05 -37.24
CA GLU A 117 -11.55 -2.24 -38.02
C GLU A 117 -11.27 -3.38 -37.04
N PRO A 118 -12.04 -4.49 -37.09
CA PRO A 118 -11.79 -5.60 -36.20
C PRO A 118 -10.41 -6.13 -36.55
N LYS A 119 -9.47 -6.05 -35.59
CA LYS A 119 -8.14 -6.67 -35.68
C LYS A 119 -8.21 -8.04 -35.00
N PRO A 120 -8.75 -9.10 -35.66
CA PRO A 120 -8.97 -10.40 -35.04
C PRO A 120 -7.68 -11.01 -34.50
N MET A 121 -6.56 -10.77 -35.20
CA MET A 121 -5.25 -11.21 -34.73
C MET A 121 -4.85 -10.56 -33.40
N ALA A 122 -5.10 -9.27 -33.19
CA ALA A 122 -4.82 -8.62 -31.91
C ALA A 122 -5.67 -9.20 -30.77
N GLN A 123 -6.93 -9.53 -31.06
CA GLN A 123 -7.83 -10.16 -30.10
C GLN A 123 -7.39 -11.60 -29.74
N ILE A 124 -6.94 -12.37 -30.73
CA ILE A 124 -6.39 -13.73 -30.53
C ILE A 124 -5.09 -13.65 -29.73
N TYR A 125 -4.18 -12.73 -30.05
CA TYR A 125 -2.93 -12.53 -29.32
C TYR A 125 -3.17 -12.10 -27.86
N ALA A 126 -4.11 -11.19 -27.62
CA ALA A 126 -4.50 -10.80 -26.27
C ALA A 126 -5.02 -12.01 -25.47
N ARG A 127 -5.92 -12.81 -26.05
CA ARG A 127 -6.45 -14.03 -25.43
C ARG A 127 -5.35 -15.08 -25.18
N LYS A 128 -4.40 -15.25 -26.11
CA LYS A 128 -3.28 -16.18 -25.96
C LYS A 128 -2.33 -15.76 -24.85
N LYS A 129 -1.99 -14.46 -24.77
CA LYS A 129 -1.10 -13.91 -23.72
C LYS A 129 -1.68 -14.11 -22.32
N VAL A 130 -2.99 -13.93 -22.15
CA VAL A 130 -3.69 -14.17 -20.87
C VAL A 130 -3.59 -15.65 -20.45
N LYS A 131 -3.79 -16.59 -21.38
CA LYS A 131 -3.65 -18.02 -21.09
C LYS A 131 -2.23 -18.41 -20.70
N SER A 132 -1.22 -17.90 -21.42
CA SER A 132 0.19 -18.16 -21.08
C SER A 132 0.58 -17.60 -19.71
N GLN A 133 0.00 -16.48 -19.28
CA GLN A 133 0.18 -15.96 -17.91
C GLN A 133 -0.56 -16.78 -16.85
N HIS A 134 -1.72 -17.37 -17.18
CA HIS A 134 -2.45 -18.24 -16.27
C HIS A 134 -1.68 -19.53 -15.94
N CYS A 135 -0.90 -20.07 -16.88
CA CYS A 135 -0.04 -21.24 -16.61
C CYS A 135 1.02 -20.97 -15.52
N LEU A 136 1.46 -19.72 -15.35
CA LEU A 136 2.43 -19.33 -14.30
C LEU A 136 1.83 -19.36 -12.88
N PHE A 137 0.50 -19.29 -12.75
CA PHE A 137 -0.18 -19.40 -11.45
C PHE A 137 -0.38 -20.85 -11.00
N THR A 138 -0.28 -21.81 -11.92
CA THR A 138 -0.49 -23.24 -11.64
C THR A 138 0.80 -24.02 -11.35
N ASP A 139 1.98 -23.38 -11.48
CA ASP A 139 3.30 -23.99 -11.19
C ASP A 139 3.57 -24.28 -9.69
N GLY A 140 2.53 -24.25 -8.84
CA GLY A 140 2.53 -24.85 -7.51
C GLY A 140 2.07 -26.32 -7.49
N SER A 141 1.72 -26.91 -8.63
CA SER A 141 1.47 -28.35 -8.72
C SER A 141 1.90 -28.89 -10.07
N ILE A 142 2.95 -29.71 -10.01
CA ILE A 142 3.38 -30.63 -11.07
C ILE A 142 2.15 -31.41 -11.56
N THR A 143 1.73 -31.20 -12.81
CA THR A 143 1.16 -32.27 -13.63
C THR A 143 1.47 -31.98 -15.09
N GLN A 144 2.15 -32.94 -15.69
CA GLN A 144 2.65 -32.98 -17.06
C GLN A 144 1.51 -32.78 -18.09
N CYS A 145 1.83 -32.07 -19.16
CA CYS A 145 1.24 -32.34 -20.48
C CYS A 145 1.89 -33.59 -21.07
#